data_AF-A0A955HMJ0-F1
#
_entry.id   AF-A0A955HMJ0-F1
#
_cell.length_a   1.000
_cell.length_b   1.000
_cell.length_c   1.000
_cell.angle_alpha   90.00
_cell.angle_beta   90.00
_cell.angle_gamma   90.00
#
_symmetry.space_group_name_H-M   'P 1'
#
loop_
_entity.id
_entity.type
_entity.pdbx_description
1 polymer ?
#
loop_
_entity_poly.entity_id
_entity_poly.type
_entity_poly.pdbx_seq_one_letter_code
_entity_poly.pdbx_strand_id
1 'polypeptide(L)'
;NAVKNLPLVVAIDQLAHIEQKASLVVLKVLRQAVANAENNHRLDPNTLKIRSIQVQNGPVYKRFQAVSRGRAHAIQKKTSHIMVELEAVSKQ
;
A
#
# COMPACT_ATOMS: atom_id res chain seq x y z
N ASN A 1 4.72 -3.20 6.70
CA ASN A 1 4.63 -3.92 8.00
C ASN A 1 4.54 -2.98 9.18
N ALA A 2 5.36 -1.93 9.25
CA ALA A 2 5.36 -0.96 10.36
C ALA A 2 3.99 -0.43 10.78
N VAL A 3 3.03 -0.34 9.84
CA VAL A 3 1.77 0.38 10.03
C VAL A 3 0.57 -0.54 10.35
N LYS A 4 0.72 -1.86 10.21
CA LYS A 4 -0.42 -2.81 10.24
C LYS A 4 -1.22 -2.81 11.54
N ASN A 5 -0.56 -2.60 12.68
CA ASN A 5 -1.19 -2.71 14.00
C ASN A 5 -1.47 -1.36 14.65
N LEU A 6 -1.27 -0.26 13.92
CA LEU A 6 -1.42 1.08 14.45
C LEU A 6 -2.83 1.62 14.22
N PRO A 7 -3.29 2.55 15.07
CA PRO A 7 -4.48 3.35 14.78
C PRO A 7 -4.34 4.10 13.46
N LEU A 8 -5.46 4.36 12.79
CA LEU A 8 -5.48 4.96 11.46
C LEU A 8 -4.78 6.32 11.39
N VAL A 9 -4.97 7.19 12.39
CA VAL A 9 -4.34 8.52 12.43
C VAL A 9 -2.82 8.39 12.54
N VAL A 10 -2.34 7.62 13.52
CA VAL A 10 -0.90 7.37 13.74
C VAL A 10 -0.26 6.73 12.51
N ALA A 11 -0.98 5.83 11.84
CA ALA A 11 -0.56 5.19 10.61
C ALA A 11 -0.30 6.19 9.48
N ILE A 12 -1.19 7.17 9.27
CA ILE A 12 -1.04 8.20 8.25
C ILE A 12 0.18 9.08 8.53
N ASP A 13 0.34 9.50 9.78
CA ASP A 13 1.46 10.36 10.19
C ASP A 13 2.80 9.64 10.04
N GLN A 14 2.86 8.37 10.46
CA GLN A 14 4.10 7.60 10.31
C GLN A 14 4.45 7.37 8.83
N LEU A 15 3.47 7.11 7.97
CA LEU A 15 3.70 6.98 6.52
C LEU A 15 4.20 8.27 5.89
N ALA A 16 3.82 9.44 6.41
CA ALA A 16 4.32 10.73 5.92
C ALA A 16 5.82 10.95 6.22
N HIS A 17 6.35 10.35 7.29
CA HIS A 17 7.73 10.57 7.75
C HIS A 17 8.70 9.42 7.39
N ILE A 18 8.21 8.26 6.97
CA ILE A 18 9.09 7.16 6.56
C ILE A 18 9.80 7.50 5.23
N GLU A 19 11.13 7.46 5.24
CA GLU A 19 12.02 7.73 4.09
C GLU A 19 12.10 6.57 3.05
N GLN A 20 10.99 5.87 2.80
CA GLN A 20 10.93 4.83 1.78
C GLN A 20 10.08 5.28 0.62
N LYS A 21 10.51 5.04 -0.63
CA LYS A 21 9.70 5.37 -1.81
C LYS A 21 8.29 4.76 -1.78
N ALA A 22 8.15 3.58 -1.14
CA ALA A 22 6.86 2.91 -0.99
C ALA A 22 5.89 3.64 -0.06
N SER A 23 6.37 4.48 0.87
CA SER A 23 5.53 5.18 1.84
C SER A 23 4.53 6.10 1.15
N LEU A 24 4.99 6.87 0.16
CA LEU A 24 4.16 7.77 -0.65
C LEU A 24 3.02 7.05 -1.38
N VAL A 25 3.30 5.85 -1.90
CA VAL A 25 2.30 5.06 -2.62
C VAL A 25 1.26 4.51 -1.66
N VAL A 26 1.69 3.93 -0.55
CA VAL A 26 0.79 3.38 0.47
C VAL A 26 -0.06 4.49 1.10
N LEU A 27 0.53 5.65 1.38
CA LEU A 27 -0.18 6.81 1.91
C LEU A 27 -1.32 7.28 0.99
N LYS A 28 -1.07 7.31 -0.33
CA LYS A 28 -2.11 7.65 -1.32
C LYS A 28 -3.26 6.64 -1.29
N VAL A 29 -2.95 5.35 -1.26
CA VAL A 29 -3.97 4.29 -1.21
C VAL A 29 -4.78 4.37 0.09
N LEU A 30 -4.11 4.62 1.22
CA LEU A 30 -4.78 4.73 2.52
C LEU A 30 -5.73 5.93 2.56
N ARG A 31 -5.29 7.10 2.07
CA ARG A 31 -6.13 8.30 1.95
C ARG A 31 -7.34 8.07 1.03
N GLN A 32 -7.12 7.39 -0.09
CA GLN A 32 -8.22 7.01 -0.98
C GLN A 32 -9.22 6.07 -0.30
N ALA A 33 -8.74 5.08 0.46
CA ALA A 33 -9.60 4.15 1.17
C ALA A 33 -10.46 4.85 2.24
N VAL A 34 -9.89 5.80 2.98
CA VAL A 34 -10.64 6.65 3.93
C VAL A 34 -11.70 7.49 3.21
N ALA A 35 -11.32 8.18 2.13
CA ALA A 35 -12.26 8.98 1.35
C ALA A 35 -13.41 8.12 0.75
N ASN A 36 -13.12 6.88 0.34
CA ASN A 36 -14.15 5.96 -0.14
C ASN A 36 -15.08 5.51 1.00
N ALA A 37 -14.54 5.26 2.20
CA ALA A 37 -15.34 4.91 3.37
C ALA A 37 -16.28 6.05 3.78
N GLU A 38 -15.82 7.29 3.74
CA GLU A 38 -16.63 8.48 4.01
C GLU A 38 -17.71 8.68 2.95
N ASN A 39 -17.34 8.75 1.67
CA ASN A 39 -18.27 9.15 0.61
C ASN A 39 -19.28 8.05 0.25
N ASN A 40 -18.83 6.79 0.14
CA ASN A 40 -19.68 5.70 -0.33
C ASN A 40 -20.41 5.01 0.82
N HIS A 41 -19.76 4.87 1.98
CA HIS A 41 -20.31 4.13 3.12
C HIS A 41 -20.79 5.04 4.27
N ARG A 42 -20.58 6.37 4.17
CA ARG A 42 -20.98 7.36 5.19
C ARG A 42 -20.46 7.01 6.59
N LEU A 43 -19.28 6.40 6.65
CA LEU A 43 -18.63 6.01 7.89
C LEU A 43 -17.79 7.18 8.42
N ASP A 44 -17.78 7.37 9.73
CA ASP A 44 -16.94 8.37 10.36
C ASP A 44 -15.46 7.94 10.34
N PRO A 45 -14.53 8.78 9.84
CA PRO A 45 -13.12 8.42 9.70
C PRO A 45 -12.45 8.09 11.04
N ASN A 46 -12.93 8.68 12.13
CA ASN A 46 -12.42 8.45 13.48
C ASN A 46 -12.76 7.06 14.04
N THR A 47 -13.75 6.38 13.46
CA THR A 47 -14.17 5.03 13.88
C THR A 47 -13.50 3.92 13.06
N LEU A 48 -12.74 4.29 12.03
CA LEU A 48 -12.10 3.36 11.13
C LEU A 48 -10.77 2.85 11.69
N LYS A 49 -10.55 1.55 11.53
CA LYS A 49 -9.30 0.87 11.84
C LYS A 49 -8.79 0.14 10.60
N ILE A 50 -7.47 0.02 10.50
CA ILE A 50 -6.83 -0.82 9.50
C ILE A 50 -7.05 -2.28 9.89
N ARG A 51 -7.81 -3.02 9.07
CA ARG A 51 -8.01 -4.46 9.26
C ARG A 51 -6.87 -5.25 8.65
N SER A 52 -6.57 -4.96 7.38
CA SER A 52 -5.50 -5.65 6.66
C SER A 52 -4.86 -4.76 5.60
N ILE A 53 -3.55 -4.93 5.42
CA ILE A 53 -2.79 -4.35 4.32
C ILE A 53 -1.99 -5.47 3.69
N GLN A 54 -2.33 -5.80 2.46
CA GLN A 54 -1.72 -6.89 1.70
C GLN A 54 -1.07 -6.34 0.43
N VAL A 55 0.08 -6.92 0.09
CA VAL A 55 0.80 -6.61 -1.15
C VAL A 55 0.95 -7.91 -1.91
N GLN A 56 0.26 -8.01 -3.03
CA GLN A 56 0.27 -9.17 -3.91
C GLN A 56 1.19 -8.92 -5.10
N ASN A 57 1.62 -9.99 -5.76
CA ASN A 57 2.43 -9.89 -6.95
C ASN A 57 1.57 -9.45 -8.13
N GLY A 58 2.07 -8.48 -8.90
CA GLY A 58 1.49 -8.07 -10.17
C GLY A 58 2.24 -8.68 -11.37
N PRO A 59 1.85 -8.30 -12.60
CA PRO A 59 2.54 -8.73 -13.81
C PRO A 59 4.02 -8.28 -13.80
N VAL A 60 4.92 -9.19 -14.18
CA VAL A 60 6.36 -8.92 -14.22
C VAL A 60 6.78 -8.59 -15.64
N TYR A 61 7.36 -7.41 -15.83
CA TYR A 61 7.92 -7.04 -17.13
C TYR A 61 9.31 -7.63 -17.30
N LYS A 62 9.50 -8.40 -18.38
CA LYS A 62 10.79 -8.98 -18.76
C LYS A 62 11.57 -7.98 -19.62
N ARG A 63 12.84 -7.77 -19.28
CA ARG A 63 13.82 -6.96 -20.04
C ARG A 63 15.11 -7.76 -20.15
N PHE A 64 15.98 -7.37 -21.06
CA PHE A 64 17.32 -7.95 -21.18
C PHE A 64 18.38 -6.87 -20.96
N GLN A 65 19.52 -7.27 -20.42
CA GLN A 65 20.71 -6.44 -20.33
C GLN A 65 21.83 -7.16 -21.07
N ALA A 66 22.44 -6.46 -22.03
CA ALA A 66 23.59 -6.97 -22.75
C ALA A 66 24.81 -7.03 -21.82
N VAL A 67 25.58 -8.10 -21.93
CA VAL A 67 26.77 -8.39 -21.13
C VAL A 67 27.93 -8.80 -22.05
N SER A 68 29.10 -9.05 -21.49
CA SER A 68 30.29 -9.48 -22.22
C SER A 68 30.07 -10.76 -23.05
N ARG A 69 30.89 -10.90 -24.11
CA ARG A 69 30.93 -12.07 -25.01
C ARG A 69 29.58 -12.37 -25.68
N GLY A 70 28.81 -11.35 -26.04
CA GLY A 70 27.54 -11.51 -26.76
C GLY A 70 26.41 -12.15 -25.93
N ARG A 71 26.52 -12.15 -24.60
CA ARG A 71 25.51 -12.74 -23.71
C ARG A 71 24.46 -11.70 -23.29
N ALA A 72 23.27 -12.17 -22.94
CA ALA A 72 22.21 -11.35 -22.38
C ALA A 72 21.68 -11.97 -21.08
N HIS A 73 21.56 -11.16 -20.03
CA HIS A 73 20.91 -11.54 -18.78
C HIS A 73 19.49 -10.96 -18.70
N ALA A 74 18.60 -11.69 -18.05
CA ALA A 74 17.22 -11.26 -17.87
C ALA A 74 17.09 -10.31 -16.67
N ILE A 75 16.47 -9.15 -16.88
CA ILE A 75 16.01 -8.26 -15.80
C ILE A 75 14.49 -8.41 -15.67
N GLN A 76 14.03 -8.64 -14.46
CA GLN A 76 12.61 -8.67 -14.13
C GLN A 76 12.22 -7.37 -13.40
N LYS A 77 11.38 -6.54 -14.04
CA LYS A 77 10.78 -5.38 -13.38
C LYS A 77 9.45 -5.82 -12.77
N LYS A 78 9.49 -6.10 -11.47
CA LYS A 78 8.33 -6.57 -10.69
C LYS A 78 7.36 -5.43 -10.41
N THR A 79 6.07 -5.71 -10.48
CA THR A 79 4.99 -4.82 -10.03
C THR A 79 4.19 -5.51 -8.92
N SER A 80 3.35 -4.76 -8.23
CA SER A 80 2.56 -5.27 -7.11
C SER A 80 1.17 -4.67 -7.09
N HIS A 81 0.20 -5.45 -6.61
CA HIS A 81 -1.14 -4.98 -6.28
C HIS A 81 -1.23 -4.74 -4.78
N ILE A 82 -1.61 -3.53 -4.38
CA ILE A 82 -1.76 -3.15 -2.98
C ILE A 82 -3.25 -3.18 -2.65
N MET A 83 -3.61 -3.98 -1.64
CA MET A 83 -4.97 -4.10 -1.13
C MET A 83 -5.00 -3.61 0.31
N VAL A 84 -5.91 -2.67 0.59
CA VAL A 84 -6.11 -2.09 1.92
C VAL A 84 -7.56 -2.31 2.30
N GLU A 85 -7.76 -2.91 3.46
CA GLU A 85 -9.08 -3.14 4.05
C GLU A 85 -9.20 -2.33 5.35
N LEU A 86 -10.24 -1.50 5.40
CA LEU A 86 -10.62 -0.74 6.58
C LEU A 86 -11.86 -1.37 7.20
N GLU A 87 -11.94 -1.34 8.52
CA GLU A 87 -13.06 -1.87 9.29
C GLU A 87 -13.54 -0.79 10.25
N ALA A 88 -14.86 -0.62 10.32
CA ALA A 88 -15.48 0.25 11.31
C ALA A 88 -15.58 -0.50 12.64
N VAL A 89 -15.08 0.10 13.72
CA VAL A 89 -15.19 -0.49 15.05
C VAL A 89 -16.53 -0.08 15.65
N SER A 90 -17.48 -1.02 15.75
CA SER A 90 -18.67 -0.82 16.58
C SER A 90 -18.26 -0.92 18.06
N LYS A 91 -18.36 0.16 18.83
CA LYS A 91 -18.29 0.06 20.28
C LYS A 91 -19.49 -0.79 20.74
N GLN A 92 -19.18 -1.93 21.37
CA GLN A 92 -20.15 -2.70 22.16
C GLN A 92 -20.50 -1.94 23.44
#